data_AF-A0AAV2AH92-F1
#
_entry.id   AF-A0AAV2AH92-F1
#
_cell.length_a   1.000
_cell.length_b   1.000
_cell.length_c   1.000
_cell.angle_alpha   90.00
_cell.angle_beta   90.00
_cell.angle_gamma   90.00
#
_symmetry.space_group_name_H-M   'P 1'
#
loop_
_entity.id
_entity.type
_entity.pdbx_description
1 polymer ?
#
loop_
_entity_poly.entity_id
_entity_poly.type
_entity_poly.pdbx_seq_one_letter_code
_entity_poly.pdbx_strand_id
1 'polypeptide(L)'
;MLNRVCCIIDVDGFDIRNYDEYGQYTTEFLIRELGYIRVDPNYPYMSNSYRFDLRRKVNPARCPPEVRRTLNYQSRKIIGLSILPRPNERDAIDYDCLKRVVQDIYNFCRKPNADVVAYKGGDKERNILESMNILCVDLQGYGCPTYKELVKNGTVFSVLQDCGHHTELKRNSLVHCPKAEVTAYRDWFIKNYKRFRPYAMGGYEVTADSEQPMMFKVCSSAVRTDQWLPPKKSHVGVFDVTCIRRRPNESSNCLTPFLTPVFTHVPSQSTACS
;
A
#
# COMPACT_ATOMS: atom_id res chain seq x y z
N MET A 1 15.78 -9.49 -9.67
CA MET A 1 14.50 -8.80 -9.37
C MET A 1 14.61 -7.99 -8.09
N LEU A 2 15.08 -8.58 -6.96
CA LEU A 2 15.25 -7.86 -5.70
C LEU A 2 16.17 -6.61 -5.80
N ASN A 3 17.19 -6.65 -6.65
CA ASN A 3 18.05 -5.49 -6.92
C ASN A 3 17.33 -4.27 -7.54
N ARG A 4 16.11 -4.46 -8.06
CA ARG A 4 15.25 -3.41 -8.66
C ARG A 4 14.13 -2.96 -7.73
N VAL A 5 14.11 -3.39 -6.46
CA VAL A 5 13.05 -2.99 -5.52
C VAL A 5 13.16 -1.49 -5.21
N CYS A 6 12.09 -0.73 -5.45
CA CYS A 6 12.03 0.71 -5.18
C CYS A 6 11.34 1.06 -3.85
N CYS A 7 10.31 0.30 -3.49
CA CYS A 7 9.58 0.46 -2.24
C CYS A 7 9.04 -0.88 -1.75
N ILE A 8 8.70 -0.93 -0.46
CA ILE A 8 7.92 -2.00 0.15
C ILE A 8 6.57 -1.41 0.53
N ILE A 9 5.49 -2.13 0.25
CA ILE A 9 4.14 -1.81 0.70
C ILE A 9 3.57 -2.94 1.55
N ASP A 10 2.57 -2.59 2.34
CA ASP A 10 1.78 -3.51 3.16
C ASP A 10 0.38 -2.91 3.31
N VAL A 11 -0.67 -3.74 3.37
CA VAL A 11 -2.04 -3.26 3.56
C VAL A 11 -2.75 -3.96 4.70
N ASP A 12 -3.58 -3.19 5.40
CA ASP A 12 -4.54 -3.70 6.36
C ASP A 12 -5.95 -3.31 5.97
N GLY A 13 -6.91 -4.19 6.25
CA GLY A 13 -8.27 -4.01 5.76
C GLY A 13 -9.24 -5.04 6.29
N PHE A 14 -10.48 -4.95 5.83
CA PHE A 14 -11.58 -5.78 6.29
C PHE A 14 -12.04 -6.72 5.19
N ASP A 15 -12.16 -8.01 5.50
CA ASP A 15 -12.95 -8.92 4.68
C ASP A 15 -14.44 -8.64 4.95
N ILE A 16 -15.12 -8.11 3.94
CA ILE A 16 -16.55 -7.83 3.91
C ILE A 16 -17.26 -8.99 3.24
N ARG A 17 -18.17 -9.60 3.99
CA ARG A 17 -19.03 -10.67 3.50
C ARG A 17 -20.30 -10.05 2.92
N ASN A 18 -20.54 -10.29 1.65
CA ASN A 18 -21.71 -9.80 0.92
C ASN A 18 -22.45 -10.97 0.24
N TYR A 19 -23.68 -10.71 -0.18
CA TYR A 19 -24.42 -11.57 -1.09
C TYR A 19 -24.59 -10.80 -2.40
N ASP A 20 -24.32 -11.45 -3.53
CA ASP A 20 -24.59 -10.88 -4.84
C ASP A 20 -26.11 -10.90 -5.16
N GLU A 21 -26.48 -10.42 -6.35
CA GLU A 21 -27.88 -10.37 -6.80
C GLU A 21 -28.54 -11.76 -6.91
N TYR A 22 -27.74 -12.84 -6.95
CA TYR A 22 -28.21 -14.23 -6.98
C TYR A 22 -28.23 -14.88 -5.59
N GLY A 23 -27.93 -14.11 -4.54
CA GLY A 23 -27.81 -14.62 -3.18
C GLY A 23 -26.56 -15.49 -2.98
N GLN A 24 -25.59 -15.46 -3.89
CA GLN A 24 -24.32 -16.15 -3.68
C GLN A 24 -23.42 -15.35 -2.76
N TYR A 25 -22.75 -16.07 -1.88
CA TYR A 25 -21.83 -15.50 -0.92
C TYR A 25 -20.56 -15.02 -1.62
N THR A 26 -20.23 -13.74 -1.42
CA THR A 26 -18.98 -13.13 -1.91
C THR A 26 -18.21 -12.53 -0.74
N THR A 27 -16.88 -12.50 -0.86
CA THR A 27 -16.01 -11.82 0.11
C THR A 27 -15.15 -10.81 -0.64
N GLU A 28 -15.30 -9.54 -0.28
CA GLU A 28 -14.50 -8.44 -0.80
C GLU A 28 -13.57 -7.94 0.30
N PHE A 29 -12.30 -7.72 -0.01
CA PHE A 29 -11.36 -7.14 0.93
C PHE A 29 -11.22 -5.64 0.71
N LEU A 30 -11.62 -4.86 1.70
CA LEU A 30 -11.53 -3.40 1.67
C LEU A 30 -10.37 -2.91 2.52
N ILE A 31 -9.36 -2.34 1.85
CA ILE A 31 -8.19 -1.74 2.50
C ILE A 31 -8.60 -0.52 3.31
N ARG A 32 -8.24 -0.54 4.60
CA ARG A 32 -8.43 0.55 5.53
C ARG A 32 -7.16 1.39 5.73
N GLU A 33 -6.00 0.74 5.62
CA GLU A 33 -4.68 1.36 5.77
C GLU A 33 -3.70 0.78 4.75
N LEU A 34 -2.89 1.64 4.12
CA LEU A 34 -1.78 1.28 3.24
C LEU A 34 -0.50 1.89 3.79
N GLY A 35 0.45 1.05 4.19
CA GLY A 35 1.80 1.46 4.57
C GLY A 35 2.73 1.39 3.37
N TYR A 36 3.69 2.31 3.30
CA TYR A 36 4.79 2.19 2.34
C TYR A 36 6.09 2.75 2.90
N ILE A 37 7.19 2.27 2.34
CA ILE A 37 8.52 2.78 2.62
C ILE A 37 9.42 2.68 1.40
N ARG A 38 10.23 3.72 1.18
CA ARG A 38 11.23 3.72 0.11
C ARG A 38 12.44 2.87 0.51
N VAL A 39 12.94 2.05 -0.40
CA VAL A 39 14.06 1.12 -0.17
C VAL A 39 15.42 1.69 -0.59
N ASP A 40 15.45 2.86 -1.22
CA ASP A 40 16.69 3.50 -1.65
C ASP A 40 17.60 3.85 -0.44
N PRO A 41 18.84 3.30 -0.38
CA PRO A 41 19.77 3.58 0.71
C PRO A 41 20.31 5.01 0.70
N ASN A 42 20.20 5.73 -0.43
CA ASN A 42 20.71 7.09 -0.56
C ASN A 42 19.70 8.16 -0.13
N TYR A 43 18.47 7.76 0.21
CA TYR A 43 17.44 8.70 0.66
C TYR A 43 17.21 8.52 2.16
N PRO A 44 16.79 9.61 2.84
CA PRO A 44 16.41 9.53 4.24
C PRO A 44 15.30 8.50 4.43
N TYR A 45 15.29 7.95 5.64
CA TYR A 45 14.27 7.03 6.11
C TYR A 45 12.88 7.71 6.04
N MET A 46 12.07 7.35 5.04
CA MET A 46 10.74 7.90 4.83
C MET A 46 9.72 6.78 4.72
N SER A 47 9.09 6.48 5.85
CA SER A 47 7.90 5.62 5.93
C SER A 47 6.67 6.49 6.10
N ASN A 48 5.57 6.12 5.45
CA ASN A 48 4.29 6.79 5.64
C ASN A 48 3.14 5.80 5.46
N SER A 49 1.94 6.24 5.83
CA SER A 49 0.71 5.46 5.71
C SER A 49 -0.43 6.32 5.21
N TYR A 50 -1.27 5.75 4.35
CA TYR A 50 -2.55 6.32 3.95
C TYR A 50 -3.69 5.55 4.61
N ARG A 51 -4.72 6.28 5.01
CA ARG A 51 -5.95 5.75 5.59
C ARG A 51 -7.11 6.00 4.64
N PHE A 52 -7.97 5.01 4.46
CA PHE A 52 -9.10 5.13 3.55
C PHE A 52 -10.44 5.19 4.29
N ASP A 53 -11.31 6.09 3.85
CA ASP A 53 -12.70 6.20 4.31
C ASP A 53 -13.58 5.20 3.55
N LEU A 54 -14.02 4.18 4.27
CA LEU A 54 -14.85 3.10 3.74
C LEU A 54 -16.35 3.42 3.77
N ARG A 55 -16.79 4.61 4.21
CA ARG A 55 -18.22 4.97 4.36
C ARG A 55 -19.04 4.80 3.08
N ARG A 56 -18.44 4.99 1.91
CA ARG A 56 -19.11 4.79 0.61
C ARG A 56 -19.23 3.33 0.20
N LYS A 57 -18.38 2.46 0.73
CA LYS A 57 -18.35 1.03 0.42
C LYS A 57 -19.14 0.21 1.42
N VAL A 58 -19.13 0.60 2.69
CA VAL A 58 -19.79 -0.14 3.77
C VAL A 58 -20.52 0.82 4.70
N ASN A 59 -21.77 0.47 5.01
CA ASN A 59 -22.53 1.09 6.08
C ASN A 59 -22.73 0.07 7.23
N PRO A 60 -21.88 0.12 8.28
CA PRO A 60 -21.91 -0.85 9.38
C PRO A 60 -23.26 -0.93 10.10
N ALA A 61 -24.03 0.16 10.13
CA ALA A 61 -25.34 0.19 10.76
C ALA A 61 -26.39 -0.63 10.00
N ARG A 62 -26.19 -0.82 8.69
CA ARG A 62 -27.08 -1.59 7.80
C ARG A 62 -26.60 -3.02 7.56
N CYS A 63 -25.40 -3.37 8.00
CA CYS A 63 -24.88 -4.73 7.85
C CYS A 63 -25.65 -5.74 8.72
N PRO A 64 -25.84 -6.99 8.25
CA PRO A 64 -26.40 -8.07 9.08
C PRO A 64 -25.62 -8.28 10.39
N PRO A 65 -26.26 -8.82 11.45
CA PRO A 65 -25.61 -9.07 12.74
C PRO A 65 -24.31 -9.89 12.66
N GLU A 66 -24.24 -10.87 11.76
CA GLU A 66 -23.04 -11.68 11.54
C GLU A 66 -21.89 -10.87 10.95
N VAL A 67 -22.14 -10.09 9.90
CA VAL A 67 -21.14 -9.21 9.29
C VAL A 67 -20.63 -8.20 10.31
N ARG A 68 -21.52 -7.57 11.09
CA ARG A 68 -21.12 -6.63 12.16
C ARG A 68 -20.24 -7.29 13.22
N ARG A 69 -20.53 -8.55 13.60
CA ARG A 69 -19.68 -9.32 14.53
C ARG A 69 -18.28 -9.53 13.96
N THR A 70 -18.17 -9.92 12.68
CA THR A 70 -16.88 -10.10 12.01
C THR A 70 -16.11 -8.78 11.89
N LEU A 71 -16.77 -7.67 11.55
CA LEU A 71 -16.16 -6.34 11.49
C LEU A 71 -15.62 -5.89 12.86
N ASN A 72 -16.42 -6.06 13.91
CA ASN A 72 -16.01 -5.74 15.27
C ASN A 72 -14.84 -6.61 15.74
N TYR A 73 -14.84 -7.90 15.37
CA TYR A 73 -13.73 -8.81 15.66
C TYR A 73 -12.45 -8.36 14.96
N GLN A 74 -12.49 -8.15 13.63
CA GLN A 74 -11.34 -7.67 12.86
C GLN A 74 -10.80 -6.35 13.42
N SER A 75 -11.69 -5.40 13.68
CA SER A 75 -11.34 -4.08 14.24
C SER A 75 -10.63 -4.17 15.59
N ARG A 76 -11.11 -5.03 16.50
CA ARG A 76 -10.57 -5.11 17.88
C ARG A 76 -9.45 -6.13 18.04
N LYS A 77 -9.39 -7.18 17.22
CA LYS A 77 -8.53 -8.34 17.47
C LYS A 77 -7.44 -8.54 16.43
N ILE A 78 -7.59 -7.96 15.24
CA ILE A 78 -6.64 -8.12 14.14
C ILE A 78 -6.01 -6.76 13.81
N ILE A 79 -6.82 -5.82 13.33
CA ILE A 79 -6.36 -4.58 12.67
C ILE A 79 -6.11 -3.46 13.67
N GLY A 80 -6.91 -3.35 14.75
CA GLY A 80 -6.79 -2.23 15.70
C GLY A 80 -7.34 -0.88 15.22
N LEU A 81 -7.90 -0.84 14.00
CA LEU A 81 -8.62 0.30 13.43
C LEU A 81 -10.12 0.04 13.35
N SER A 82 -10.92 1.12 13.41
CA SER A 82 -12.34 1.04 13.09
C SER A 82 -12.56 1.04 11.58
N ILE A 83 -13.62 0.36 11.12
CA ILE A 83 -13.98 0.31 9.70
C ILE A 83 -14.20 1.71 9.12
N LEU A 84 -14.85 2.60 9.87
CA LEU A 84 -14.98 4.01 9.50
C LEU A 84 -13.92 4.84 10.22
N PRO A 85 -13.36 5.88 9.58
CA PRO A 85 -12.46 6.82 10.24
C PRO A 85 -13.11 7.49 11.44
N ARG A 86 -12.32 7.67 12.50
CA ARG A 86 -12.71 8.42 13.69
C ARG A 86 -12.67 9.93 13.42
N PRO A 87 -13.31 10.76 14.27
CA PRO A 87 -13.30 12.22 14.10
C PRO A 87 -11.90 12.87 14.08
N ASN A 88 -10.90 12.23 14.68
CA ASN A 88 -9.51 12.68 14.69
C ASN A 88 -8.67 12.17 13.50
N GLU A 89 -9.21 11.28 12.67
CA GLU A 89 -8.59 10.79 11.42
C GLU A 89 -9.01 11.66 10.23
N ARG A 90 -8.74 12.97 10.33
CA ARG A 90 -9.19 13.96 9.33
C ARG A 90 -8.48 13.83 7.98
N ASP A 91 -7.39 13.10 7.95
CA ASP A 91 -6.56 12.83 6.78
C ASP A 91 -6.97 11.54 6.04
N ALA A 92 -8.01 10.83 6.51
CA ALA A 92 -8.54 9.69 5.79
C ALA A 92 -9.11 10.15 4.43
N ILE A 93 -8.66 9.49 3.37
CA ILE A 93 -8.99 9.80 1.98
C ILE A 93 -10.08 8.87 1.46
N ASP A 94 -10.81 9.29 0.42
CA ASP A 94 -11.83 8.45 -0.21
C ASP A 94 -11.22 7.13 -0.73
N TYR A 95 -11.89 5.99 -0.47
CA TYR A 95 -11.42 4.68 -0.93
C TYR A 95 -11.26 4.58 -2.45
N ASP A 96 -12.06 5.31 -3.23
CA ASP A 96 -11.96 5.32 -4.69
C ASP A 96 -10.60 5.90 -5.16
N CYS A 97 -9.87 6.61 -4.30
CA CYS A 97 -8.51 7.09 -4.57
C CYS A 97 -7.42 6.03 -4.38
N LEU A 98 -7.73 4.81 -3.89
CA LEU A 98 -6.73 3.79 -3.56
C LEU A 98 -5.72 3.53 -4.70
N LYS A 99 -6.21 3.23 -5.91
CA LYS A 99 -5.32 2.94 -7.05
C LYS A 99 -4.46 4.14 -7.42
N ARG A 100 -5.03 5.35 -7.37
CA ARG A 100 -4.27 6.59 -7.62
C ARG A 100 -3.15 6.76 -6.58
N VAL A 101 -3.44 6.53 -5.30
CA VAL A 101 -2.43 6.63 -4.23
C VAL A 101 -1.32 5.61 -4.41
N VAL A 102 -1.64 4.34 -4.74
CA VAL A 102 -0.63 3.32 -5.05
C VAL A 102 0.23 3.75 -6.24
N GLN A 103 -0.38 4.33 -7.28
CA GLN A 103 0.34 4.86 -8.44
C GLN A 103 1.26 6.02 -8.07
N ASP A 104 0.80 6.95 -7.24
CA ASP A 104 1.56 8.10 -6.77
C ASP A 104 2.77 7.66 -5.93
N ILE A 105 2.59 6.67 -5.04
CA ILE A 105 3.67 6.05 -4.26
C ILE A 105 4.70 5.40 -5.18
N TYR A 106 4.25 4.61 -6.16
CA TYR A 106 5.13 3.94 -7.11
C TYR A 106 5.94 4.96 -7.93
N ASN A 107 5.29 5.98 -8.47
CA ASN A 107 5.93 7.05 -9.22
C ASN A 107 6.94 7.83 -8.38
N PHE A 108 6.62 8.09 -7.11
CA PHE A 108 7.51 8.75 -6.16
C PHE A 108 8.77 7.91 -5.85
N CYS A 109 8.60 6.59 -5.72
CA CYS A 109 9.67 5.69 -5.30
C CYS A 109 10.55 5.20 -6.45
N ARG A 110 9.97 5.01 -7.64
CA ARG A 110 10.64 4.37 -8.78
C ARG A 110 11.79 5.20 -9.34
N LYS A 111 12.74 4.50 -9.95
CA LYS A 111 13.90 5.02 -10.66
C LYS A 111 14.14 4.16 -11.92
N PRO A 112 14.93 4.64 -12.90
CA PRO A 112 15.23 3.84 -14.10
C PRO A 112 15.78 2.43 -13.84
N ASN A 113 16.48 2.23 -12.72
CA ASN A 113 17.06 0.95 -12.31
C ASN A 113 16.36 0.31 -11.08
N ALA A 114 15.27 0.89 -10.59
CA ALA A 114 14.50 0.39 -9.47
C ALA A 114 13.01 0.68 -9.67
N ASP A 115 12.26 -0.33 -10.10
CA ASP A 115 10.87 -0.22 -10.55
C ASP A 115 10.03 -1.43 -10.14
N VAL A 116 10.49 -2.18 -9.12
CA VAL A 116 9.76 -3.31 -8.54
C VAL A 116 9.23 -2.92 -7.16
N VAL A 117 7.95 -3.19 -6.89
CA VAL A 117 7.35 -3.03 -5.57
C VAL A 117 7.44 -4.34 -4.79
N ALA A 118 8.03 -4.31 -3.61
CA ALA A 118 8.05 -5.47 -2.72
C ALA A 118 6.84 -5.46 -1.77
N TYR A 119 6.40 -6.64 -1.37
CA TYR A 119 5.38 -6.86 -0.34
C TYR A 119 5.71 -8.13 0.45
N LYS A 120 5.02 -8.41 1.55
CA LYS A 120 5.32 -9.54 2.43
C LYS A 120 4.15 -10.52 2.52
N GLY A 121 4.21 -11.58 1.73
CA GLY A 121 3.17 -12.60 1.69
C GLY A 121 1.81 -12.03 1.29
N GLY A 122 0.80 -12.90 1.25
CA GLY A 122 -0.57 -12.47 0.97
C GLY A 122 -0.84 -12.18 -0.51
N ASP A 123 -2.12 -12.29 -0.87
CA ASP A 123 -2.58 -12.05 -2.24
C ASP A 123 -3.10 -10.62 -2.43
N LYS A 124 -3.34 -9.87 -1.34
CA LYS A 124 -4.04 -8.57 -1.41
C LYS A 124 -3.19 -7.51 -2.12
N GLU A 125 -1.94 -7.35 -1.69
CA GLU A 125 -0.95 -6.46 -2.28
C GLU A 125 -0.66 -6.86 -3.72
N ARG A 126 -0.42 -8.16 -3.96
CA ARG A 126 -0.18 -8.71 -5.30
C ARG A 126 -1.31 -8.34 -6.26
N ASN A 127 -2.56 -8.64 -5.89
CA ASN A 127 -3.72 -8.40 -6.74
C ASN A 127 -3.87 -6.91 -7.12
N ILE A 128 -3.57 -5.99 -6.19
CA ILE A 128 -3.66 -4.55 -6.47
C ILE A 128 -2.57 -4.12 -7.43
N LEU A 129 -1.33 -4.52 -7.18
CA LEU A 129 -0.17 -4.19 -8.01
C LEU A 129 -0.32 -4.77 -9.43
N GLU A 130 -0.72 -6.04 -9.54
CA GLU A 130 -0.98 -6.71 -10.82
C GLU A 130 -2.12 -6.04 -11.59
N SER A 131 -3.22 -5.64 -10.91
CA SER A 131 -4.32 -4.92 -11.56
C SER A 131 -3.94 -3.56 -12.14
N MET A 132 -2.76 -3.05 -11.77
CA MET A 132 -2.18 -1.78 -12.23
C MET A 132 -0.96 -1.98 -13.13
N ASN A 133 -0.64 -3.23 -13.52
CA ASN A 133 0.56 -3.59 -14.26
C ASN A 133 1.87 -3.11 -13.59
N ILE A 134 1.93 -3.10 -12.25
CA ILE A 134 3.12 -2.78 -11.50
C ILE A 134 3.88 -4.07 -11.19
N LEU A 135 5.16 -4.13 -11.58
CA LEU A 135 6.03 -5.26 -11.25
C LEU A 135 6.18 -5.38 -9.74
N CYS A 136 5.97 -6.58 -9.22
CA CYS A 136 6.01 -6.81 -7.79
C CYS A 136 6.76 -8.10 -7.41
N VAL A 137 7.19 -8.17 -6.15
CA VAL A 137 7.93 -9.32 -5.61
C VAL A 137 7.53 -9.60 -4.15
N ASP A 138 7.23 -10.85 -3.86
CA ASP A 138 6.92 -11.31 -2.50
C ASP A 138 8.21 -11.61 -1.71
N LEU A 139 8.47 -10.86 -0.64
CA LEU A 139 9.62 -11.06 0.25
C LEU A 139 9.54 -12.35 1.06
N GLN A 140 8.35 -12.93 1.30
CA GLN A 140 8.21 -14.21 1.98
C GLN A 140 8.90 -15.33 1.18
N GLY A 141 8.78 -15.33 -0.15
CA GLY A 141 9.47 -16.26 -1.03
C GLY A 141 11.01 -16.19 -0.97
N TYR A 142 11.56 -15.14 -0.36
CA TYR A 142 13.01 -14.95 -0.16
C TYR A 142 13.43 -15.13 1.30
N GLY A 143 12.59 -15.76 2.12
CA GLY A 143 12.90 -16.07 3.52
C GLY A 143 12.79 -14.86 4.46
N CYS A 144 12.04 -13.81 4.09
CA CYS A 144 11.74 -12.73 5.01
C CYS A 144 10.89 -13.26 6.19
N PRO A 145 11.34 -13.12 7.45
CA PRO A 145 10.55 -13.50 8.62
C PRO A 145 9.32 -12.61 8.79
N THR A 146 8.32 -13.10 9.51
CA THR A 146 7.13 -12.30 9.87
C THR A 146 7.53 -11.08 10.71
N TYR A 147 6.70 -10.04 10.71
CA TYR A 147 6.91 -8.86 11.53
C TYR A 147 7.17 -9.18 13.01
N LYS A 148 6.38 -10.08 13.60
CA LYS A 148 6.53 -10.51 14.99
C LYS A 148 7.89 -11.15 15.25
N GLU A 149 8.39 -11.97 14.33
CA GLU A 149 9.72 -12.59 14.43
C GLU A 149 10.83 -11.54 14.30
N LEU A 150 10.70 -10.59 13.38
CA LEU A 150 11.67 -9.51 13.20
C LEU A 150 11.82 -8.66 14.46
N VAL A 151 10.69 -8.31 15.10
CA VAL A 151 10.71 -7.54 16.35
C VAL A 151 11.25 -8.37 17.51
N LYS A 152 10.80 -9.63 17.67
CA LYS A 152 11.26 -10.51 18.74
C LYS A 152 12.77 -10.79 18.67
N ASN A 153 13.30 -10.94 17.46
CA ASN A 153 14.71 -11.27 17.25
C ASN A 153 15.63 -10.02 17.22
N GLY A 154 15.11 -8.82 17.52
CA GLY A 154 15.91 -7.59 17.49
C GLY A 154 16.52 -7.29 16.12
N THR A 155 15.87 -7.73 15.04
CA THR A 155 16.36 -7.55 13.66
C THR A 155 15.89 -6.21 13.07
N VAL A 156 15.01 -5.50 13.78
CA VAL A 156 14.61 -4.13 13.45
C VAL A 156 15.55 -3.17 14.15
N PHE A 157 16.22 -2.32 13.36
CA PHE A 157 17.21 -1.36 13.85
C PHE A 157 16.67 0.08 13.79
N SER A 158 15.72 0.31 12.90
CA SER A 158 14.98 1.57 12.79
C SER A 158 13.98 1.67 13.94
N VAL A 159 13.74 2.90 14.41
CA VAL A 159 12.65 3.15 15.36
C VAL A 159 11.33 2.79 14.68
N LEU A 160 10.64 1.78 15.20
CA LEU A 160 9.30 1.43 14.73
C LEU A 160 8.36 2.60 14.96
N GLN A 161 7.84 3.13 13.88
CA GLN A 161 6.82 4.17 13.91
C GLN A 161 5.48 3.55 13.57
N ASP A 162 4.58 3.50 14.55
CA ASP A 162 3.17 3.27 14.25
C ASP A 162 2.56 4.47 13.50
N CYS A 163 1.34 4.28 13.03
CA CYS A 163 0.60 5.33 12.33
C CYS A 163 -0.09 6.32 13.27
N GLY A 164 -0.11 6.06 14.59
CA GLY A 164 -0.76 6.89 15.61
C GLY A 164 -2.27 6.66 15.81
N HIS A 165 -2.91 5.77 15.04
CA HIS A 165 -4.38 5.58 15.07
C HIS A 165 -4.83 4.20 15.54
N HIS A 166 -3.89 3.29 15.78
CA HIS A 166 -4.17 1.97 16.33
C HIS A 166 -4.52 2.08 17.81
N THR A 167 -5.62 1.46 18.22
CA THR A 167 -6.28 1.82 19.49
C THR A 167 -6.26 0.76 20.57
N GLU A 168 -5.89 -0.47 20.22
CA GLU A 168 -5.69 -1.53 21.19
C GLU A 168 -4.21 -1.92 21.23
N LEU A 169 -3.39 -1.17 21.98
CA LEU A 169 -2.12 -1.70 22.49
C LEU A 169 -2.45 -2.81 23.49
N LYS A 170 -2.70 -4.03 23.02
CA LYS A 170 -2.89 -5.17 23.91
C LYS A 170 -1.56 -5.52 24.55
N ARG A 171 -1.16 -4.81 25.63
CA ARG A 171 -0.20 -5.15 26.70
C ARG A 171 1.07 -5.99 26.39
N ASN A 172 1.39 -6.35 25.14
CA ASN A 172 2.50 -7.17 24.62
C ASN A 172 2.30 -7.64 23.15
N SER A 173 1.13 -7.48 22.52
CA SER A 173 0.91 -7.78 21.10
C SER A 173 1.01 -6.50 20.29
N LEU A 174 2.01 -6.45 19.41
CA LEU A 174 2.06 -5.46 18.34
C LEU A 174 0.79 -5.61 17.50
N VAL A 175 0.01 -4.55 17.40
CA VAL A 175 -1.09 -4.44 16.45
C VAL A 175 -0.49 -4.41 15.05
N HIS A 176 -1.12 -5.10 14.10
CA HIS A 176 -0.73 -5.00 12.69
C HIS A 176 -0.86 -3.53 12.27
N CYS A 177 0.24 -2.96 11.84
CA CYS A 177 0.31 -1.56 11.46
C CYS A 177 1.19 -1.54 10.23
N PRO A 178 0.61 -1.36 9.03
CA PRO A 178 1.34 -1.43 7.79
C PRO A 178 2.58 -0.54 7.77
N LYS A 179 2.54 0.66 8.38
CA LYS A 179 3.70 1.56 8.51
C LYS A 179 4.85 0.92 9.30
N ALA A 180 4.55 0.27 10.42
CA ALA A 180 5.52 -0.40 11.26
C ALA A 180 6.02 -1.71 10.63
N GLU A 181 5.15 -2.40 9.89
CA GLU A 181 5.49 -3.64 9.17
C GLU A 181 6.45 -3.37 8.02
N VAL A 182 6.13 -2.42 7.12
CA VAL A 182 7.04 -2.05 6.02
C VAL A 182 8.40 -1.55 6.54
N THR A 183 8.42 -0.85 7.68
CA THR A 183 9.64 -0.44 8.38
C THR A 183 10.53 -1.65 8.69
N ALA A 184 9.97 -2.65 9.38
CA ALA A 184 10.71 -3.85 9.75
C ALA A 184 11.16 -4.65 8.52
N TYR A 185 10.31 -4.76 7.51
CA TYR A 185 10.63 -5.46 6.26
C TYR A 185 11.75 -4.75 5.50
N ARG A 186 11.79 -3.41 5.50
CA ARG A 186 12.90 -2.65 4.93
C ARG A 186 14.21 -2.94 5.66
N ASP A 187 14.22 -2.92 6.98
CA ASP A 187 15.43 -3.20 7.75
C ASP A 187 15.99 -4.59 7.42
N TRP A 188 15.11 -5.59 7.39
CA TRP A 188 15.48 -6.93 6.94
C TRP A 188 16.01 -6.93 5.51
N PHE A 189 15.33 -6.22 4.60
CA PHE A 189 15.69 -6.16 3.18
C PHE A 189 17.07 -5.54 3.00
N ILE A 190 17.35 -4.40 3.63
CA ILE A 190 18.63 -3.69 3.55
C ILE A 190 19.77 -4.55 4.13
N LYS A 191 19.55 -5.20 5.28
CA LYS A 191 20.53 -6.13 5.88
C LYS A 191 20.91 -7.27 4.92
N ASN A 192 19.94 -7.77 4.17
CA ASN A 192 20.15 -8.86 3.22
C ASN A 192 20.45 -8.40 1.80
N TYR A 193 20.45 -7.08 1.52
CA TYR A 193 20.58 -6.54 0.17
C TYR A 193 21.85 -7.01 -0.56
N LYS A 194 22.96 -7.15 0.17
CA LYS A 194 24.23 -7.66 -0.38
C LYS A 194 24.11 -9.10 -0.89
N ARG A 195 23.29 -9.95 -0.25
CA ARG A 195 23.02 -11.32 -0.70
C ARG A 195 22.20 -11.36 -1.98
N PHE A 196 21.45 -10.30 -2.27
CA PHE A 196 20.58 -10.19 -3.43
C PHE A 196 21.22 -9.49 -4.62
N ARG A 197 22.39 -8.86 -4.42
CA ARG A 197 23.20 -8.43 -5.56
C ARG A 197 23.80 -9.69 -6.18
N PRO A 198 23.58 -9.94 -7.49
CA PRO A 198 24.54 -10.77 -8.21
C PRO A 198 25.90 -10.15 -7.93
N TYR A 199 26.89 -10.94 -7.54
CA TYR A 199 28.28 -10.49 -7.56
C TYR A 199 28.47 -9.84 -8.93
N ALA A 200 28.52 -8.50 -8.95
CA ALA A 200 28.88 -7.79 -10.15
C ALA A 200 30.24 -8.37 -10.50
N MET A 201 30.32 -9.01 -11.68
CA MET A 201 31.46 -9.75 -12.20
C MET A 201 32.73 -8.91 -12.08
N GLY A 202 33.33 -8.88 -10.90
CA GLY A 202 34.73 -8.63 -10.70
C GLY A 202 35.38 -9.94 -11.13
N GLY A 203 36.14 -9.89 -12.23
CA GLY A 203 36.87 -11.03 -12.77
C GLY A 203 37.91 -11.54 -11.78
N TYR A 204 37.47 -12.32 -10.81
CA TYR A 204 38.31 -13.17 -9.99
C TYR A 204 37.84 -14.61 -10.19
N GLU A 205 38.70 -15.39 -10.83
CA GLU A 205 38.68 -16.85 -10.73
C GLU A 205 38.68 -17.21 -9.25
N VAL A 206 37.56 -17.73 -8.74
CA VAL A 206 37.52 -18.36 -7.42
C VAL A 206 37.32 -19.84 -7.63
N THR A 207 38.36 -20.57 -7.27
CA THR A 207 38.42 -22.01 -7.13
C THR A 207 37.22 -22.52 -6.34
N ALA A 208 36.55 -23.52 -6.92
CA ALA A 208 35.43 -24.22 -6.31
C ALA A 208 35.83 -24.75 -4.95
N ASP A 209 35.15 -24.31 -3.90
CA ASP A 209 34.77 -25.20 -2.80
C ASP A 209 33.59 -24.62 -2.02
N SER A 210 32.51 -25.42 -2.00
CA SER A 210 31.28 -25.31 -1.21
C SER A 210 30.21 -24.27 -1.61
N GLU A 211 29.30 -24.68 -2.50
CA GLU A 211 27.93 -24.13 -2.54
C GLU A 211 26.89 -25.26 -2.57
N GLN A 212 25.91 -25.18 -1.66
CA GLN A 212 24.62 -25.85 -1.83
C GLN A 212 23.71 -24.93 -2.67
N PRO A 213 23.18 -25.38 -3.82
CA PRO A 213 22.30 -24.56 -4.62
C PRO A 213 20.88 -24.56 -4.04
N MET A 214 20.39 -23.38 -3.64
CA MET A 214 18.95 -23.17 -3.46
C MET A 214 18.29 -23.01 -4.83
N MET A 215 17.44 -23.97 -5.20
CA MET A 215 16.60 -23.88 -6.40
C MET A 215 15.60 -22.73 -6.27
N PHE A 216 15.74 -21.72 -7.12
CA PHE A 216 14.73 -20.70 -7.32
C PHE A 216 13.58 -21.25 -8.18
N LYS A 217 12.38 -21.34 -7.62
CA LYS A 217 11.16 -21.60 -8.38
C LYS A 217 10.66 -20.27 -8.93
N VAL A 218 10.92 -20.00 -10.21
CA VAL A 218 10.32 -18.87 -10.92
C VAL A 218 8.85 -19.23 -11.16
N CYS A 219 7.93 -18.48 -10.56
CA CYS A 219 6.52 -18.56 -10.91
C CYS A 219 6.32 -18.06 -12.34
N SER A 220 6.28 -18.98 -13.30
CA SER A 220 5.75 -18.73 -14.64
C SER A 220 4.32 -19.25 -14.69
N SER A 221 3.36 -18.34 -14.55
CA SER A 221 1.99 -18.62 -14.96
C SER A 221 1.93 -18.45 -16.48
N ALA A 222 1.76 -19.57 -17.18
CA ALA A 222 1.52 -19.62 -18.61
C ALA A 222 0.25 -18.82 -18.97
N VAL A 223 0.41 -17.84 -19.83
CA VAL A 223 -0.71 -17.15 -20.52
C VAL A 223 -1.29 -18.13 -21.53
N ARG A 224 -2.50 -18.64 -21.26
CA ARG A 224 -3.31 -19.29 -22.29
C ARG A 224 -3.82 -18.22 -23.24
N THR A 225 -3.36 -18.26 -24.47
CA THR A 225 -3.91 -17.51 -25.60
C THR A 225 -5.15 -18.25 -26.11
N ASP A 226 -6.33 -17.83 -25.66
CA ASP A 226 -7.57 -18.17 -26.35
C ASP A 226 -7.87 -17.13 -27.43
N GLN A 227 -8.27 -17.66 -28.59
CA GLN A 227 -8.35 -17.00 -29.87
C GLN A 227 -9.38 -15.86 -29.90
N TRP A 228 -8.94 -14.76 -30.50
CA TRP A 228 -9.73 -13.61 -30.91
C TRP A 228 -10.62 -13.97 -32.11
N LEU A 229 -11.93 -13.68 -32.03
CA LEU A 229 -12.82 -13.53 -33.19
C LEU A 229 -13.31 -12.08 -33.27
N PRO A 230 -13.40 -11.47 -34.47
CA PRO A 230 -13.76 -10.07 -34.61
C PRO A 230 -15.27 -9.82 -34.47
N PRO A 231 -15.69 -8.62 -34.01
CA PRO A 231 -17.10 -8.30 -33.80
C PRO A 231 -17.81 -7.95 -35.12
N LYS A 232 -19.07 -8.39 -35.24
CA LYS A 232 -20.02 -7.92 -36.25
C LYS A 232 -20.53 -6.53 -35.86
N LYS A 233 -20.60 -5.64 -36.86
CA LYS A 233 -21.10 -4.26 -36.79
C LYS A 233 -22.58 -4.21 -36.41
N SER A 234 -22.95 -3.29 -35.52
CA SER A 234 -24.28 -2.66 -35.52
C SER A 234 -24.24 -1.27 -34.87
N HIS A 235 -24.57 -0.28 -35.70
CA HIS A 235 -25.21 1.02 -35.47
C HIS A 235 -25.12 1.77 -34.12
N VAL A 236 -24.42 2.90 -34.19
CA VAL A 236 -24.80 4.27 -33.78
C VAL A 236 -25.86 4.43 -32.68
N GLY A 237 -25.40 4.93 -31.53
CA GLY A 237 -26.22 5.60 -30.51
C GLY A 237 -25.32 6.42 -29.59
N VAL A 238 -25.18 7.72 -29.88
CA VAL A 238 -24.47 8.68 -29.02
C VAL A 238 -25.40 8.98 -27.84
N PHE A 239 -25.02 8.55 -26.64
CA PHE A 239 -25.63 9.01 -25.39
C PHE A 239 -24.62 9.84 -24.62
N ASP A 240 -24.85 11.15 -24.68
CA ASP A 240 -24.26 12.16 -23.83
C ASP A 240 -24.96 12.10 -22.46
N VAL A 241 -24.28 11.61 -21.43
CA VAL A 241 -24.79 11.65 -20.05
C VAL A 241 -24.13 12.82 -19.35
N THR A 242 -24.62 14.02 -19.65
CA THR A 242 -24.49 15.18 -18.78
C THR A 242 -25.33 14.91 -17.53
N CYS A 243 -24.66 14.70 -16.40
CA CYS A 243 -25.33 14.60 -15.11
C CYS A 243 -25.79 16.01 -14.68
N ILE A 244 -26.97 16.41 -15.15
CA ILE A 244 -27.66 17.64 -14.77
C ILE A 244 -28.09 17.51 -13.31
N ARG A 245 -27.36 18.20 -12.42
CA ARG A 245 -27.88 18.56 -11.10
C ARG A 245 -28.73 19.81 -11.26
N ARG A 246 -30.06 19.67 -11.17
CA ARG A 246 -30.95 20.77 -10.78
C ARG A 246 -31.56 20.46 -9.42
N ARG A 247 -31.33 21.35 -8.46
CA ARG A 247 -32.36 21.75 -7.49
C ARG A 247 -32.42 23.29 -7.46
N PRO A 248 -33.61 23.86 -7.29
CA PRO A 248 -33.84 25.29 -7.39
C PRO A 248 -33.41 26.00 -6.11
N ASN A 249 -33.10 27.28 -6.26
CA ASN A 249 -32.82 28.27 -5.22
C ASN A 249 -31.49 28.08 -4.49
N GLU A 250 -30.45 28.76 -4.98
CA GLU A 250 -29.70 29.72 -4.17
C GLU A 250 -28.75 30.53 -5.08
N SER A 251 -28.74 31.83 -4.83
CA SER A 251 -28.08 32.88 -5.58
C SER A 251 -26.55 32.78 -5.52
N SER A 252 -25.94 32.71 -6.72
CA SER A 252 -24.74 33.43 -7.15
C SER A 252 -23.80 34.03 -6.08
N ASN A 253 -22.60 33.44 -5.97
CA ASN A 253 -21.33 34.17 -6.06
C ASN A 253 -20.18 33.16 -6.28
N CYS A 254 -19.63 33.16 -7.50
CA CYS A 254 -18.43 32.40 -7.85
C CYS A 254 -17.19 33.29 -7.61
N LEU A 255 -16.35 32.91 -6.65
CA LEU A 255 -14.97 33.40 -6.54
C LEU A 255 -14.04 32.25 -6.94
N THR A 256 -13.22 32.51 -7.95
CA THR A 256 -12.11 31.68 -8.43
C THR A 256 -10.99 31.59 -7.40
N PRO A 257 -10.35 30.42 -7.17
CA PRO A 257 -9.11 30.38 -6.40
C PRO A 257 -7.91 30.68 -7.30
N PHE A 258 -7.27 31.82 -7.08
CA PHE A 258 -5.89 32.07 -7.50
C PHE A 258 -4.94 31.29 -6.58
N LEU A 259 -4.03 30.52 -7.17
CA LEU A 259 -2.85 29.98 -6.49
C LEU A 259 -1.79 31.08 -6.44
N THR A 260 -1.45 31.56 -5.25
CA THR A 260 -0.22 32.31 -5.00
C THR A 260 0.70 31.51 -4.06
N PRO A 261 2.01 31.45 -4.35
CA PRO A 261 2.98 30.79 -3.49
C PRO A 261 3.30 31.69 -2.28
N VAL A 262 3.27 31.11 -1.08
CA VAL A 262 3.74 31.76 0.15
C VAL A 262 5.26 31.55 0.25
N PHE A 263 6.02 32.62 0.05
CA PHE A 263 7.43 32.69 0.48
C PHE A 263 7.47 33.05 1.97
N THR A 264 8.03 32.16 2.79
CA THR A 264 8.34 32.46 4.19
C THR A 264 9.64 33.28 4.25
N HIS A 265 9.52 34.53 4.67
CA HIS A 265 10.65 35.39 5.01
C HIS A 265 11.36 34.87 6.28
N VAL A 266 12.68 34.69 6.18
CA VAL A 266 13.59 34.51 7.32
C VAL A 266 13.97 35.90 7.83
N PRO A 267 13.85 36.24 9.12
CA PRO A 267 14.38 37.49 9.65
C PRO A 267 15.90 37.41 9.81
N SER A 268 16.60 38.33 9.17
CA SER A 268 18.03 38.60 9.39
C SER A 268 18.23 39.28 10.74
N GLN A 269 19.11 38.72 11.57
CA GLN A 269 19.61 39.36 12.79
C GLN A 269 20.53 40.53 12.42
N SER A 270 20.21 41.73 12.90
CA SER A 270 21.10 42.88 12.86
C SER A 270 21.96 42.93 14.12
N THR A 271 23.26 42.73 13.96
CA THR A 271 24.29 43.15 14.92
C THR A 271 24.49 44.65 14.80
N ALA A 272 24.31 45.39 15.90
CA ALA A 272 24.81 46.75 16.04
C ALA A 272 26.03 46.73 16.94
N CYS A 273 27.20 47.04 16.37
CA CYS A 273 28.35 47.55 17.10
C CYS A 273 28.23 49.07 17.18
N SER A 274 28.27 49.62 18.39
CA SER A 274 28.88 50.89 18.79
C SER A 274 28.84 50.95 20.31
#